data_AF-A0A1E4TJT2-F1
#
_entry.id   AF-A0A1E4TJT2-F1
#
_cell.length_a   1.000
_cell.length_b   1.000
_cell.length_c   1.000
_cell.angle_alpha   90.00
_cell.angle_beta   90.00
_cell.angle_gamma   90.00
#
_symmetry.space_group_name_H-M   'P 1'
#
loop_
_entity.id
_entity.type
_entity.pdbx_description
1 polymer ?
#
loop_
_entity_poly.entity_id
_entity_poly.type
_entity_poly.pdbx_seq_one_letter_code
_entity_poly.pdbx_strand_id
1 'polypeptide(L)'
;MGAQQSRSSVREDENTRVLLPQVPLELSSNLLADLDSSIESSFARSQYTEQYIQKLVTEALAKQHADVVATFTAKQAEIDAALSQDKQLPVTSPEVAEKLAALKQRLEARPRVQVLDDKSLKAKENLVKCLDIHAGQPMRCLTVAEEFKSQVDRLIGGL
;
A
#
# COMPACT_ATOMS: atom_id res chain seq x y z
N MET A 1 18.08 62.76 -24.60
CA MET A 1 17.77 61.70 -23.61
C MET A 1 16.30 61.83 -23.23
N GLY A 2 15.42 61.19 -23.99
CA GLY A 2 13.96 61.30 -23.84
C GLY A 2 13.38 60.12 -23.09
N ALA A 3 12.52 60.38 -22.10
CA ALA A 3 11.76 59.39 -21.36
C ALA A 3 10.70 58.75 -22.27
N GLN A 4 10.71 57.41 -22.35
CA GLN A 4 9.70 56.65 -23.08
C GLN A 4 8.47 56.44 -22.21
N GLN A 5 7.33 56.78 -22.79
CA GLN A 5 6.00 56.76 -22.22
C GLN A 5 5.45 55.33 -22.14
N SER A 6 4.76 55.05 -21.05
CA SER A 6 3.94 53.87 -20.81
C SER A 6 2.79 53.79 -21.82
N ARG A 7 2.80 52.75 -22.67
CA ARG A 7 1.66 52.36 -23.51
C ARG A 7 0.60 51.68 -22.62
N SER A 8 -0.53 52.34 -22.39
CA SER A 8 -1.79 51.65 -22.09
C SER A 8 -2.43 51.26 -23.42
N SER A 9 -2.30 49.99 -23.81
CA SER A 9 -3.06 49.42 -24.93
C SER A 9 -4.52 49.26 -24.50
N VAL A 10 -5.35 50.25 -24.83
CA VAL A 10 -6.81 50.09 -24.83
C VAL A 10 -7.16 49.17 -26.00
N ARG A 11 -7.66 47.98 -25.70
CA ARG A 11 -8.29 47.10 -26.69
C ARG A 11 -9.70 47.66 -26.93
N GLU A 12 -9.99 48.05 -28.16
CA GLU A 12 -11.34 48.37 -28.61
C GLU A 12 -12.10 47.05 -28.80
N ASP A 13 -12.94 46.71 -27.83
CA ASP A 13 -13.97 45.68 -27.99
C ASP A 13 -15.23 46.34 -28.57
N GLU A 14 -15.59 45.95 -29.78
CA GLU A 14 -16.82 46.42 -30.43
C GLU A 14 -18.05 46.10 -29.57
N ASN A 15 -18.79 47.15 -29.26
CA ASN A 15 -20.14 47.17 -28.69
C ASN A 15 -20.28 47.08 -27.15
N THR A 16 -19.35 47.66 -26.39
CA THR A 16 -19.67 48.15 -25.03
C THR A 16 -19.72 49.67 -25.02
N ARG A 17 -20.93 50.22 -25.25
CA ARG A 17 -21.15 51.67 -25.08
C ARG A 17 -21.22 51.99 -23.60
N VAL A 18 -20.11 52.48 -23.05
CA VAL A 18 -20.06 53.00 -21.69
C VAL A 18 -20.69 54.39 -21.69
N LEU A 19 -21.92 54.48 -21.18
CA LEU A 19 -22.59 55.77 -20.99
C LEU A 19 -21.98 56.46 -19.78
N LEU A 20 -21.09 57.41 -20.04
CA LEU A 20 -20.61 58.31 -19.00
C LEU A 20 -21.66 59.40 -18.78
N PRO A 21 -22.08 59.64 -17.53
CA PRO A 21 -22.94 60.78 -17.24
C PRO A 21 -22.17 62.07 -17.55
N GLN A 22 -22.77 62.96 -18.36
CA GLN A 22 -22.19 64.26 -18.71
C GLN A 22 -22.27 65.29 -17.55
N VAL A 23 -22.75 64.87 -16.38
CA VAL A 23 -22.97 65.73 -15.21
C VAL A 23 -22.27 65.11 -14.00
N PRO A 24 -21.54 65.89 -13.17
CA PRO A 24 -20.95 65.38 -11.94
C PRO A 24 -22.06 64.89 -11.00
N LEU A 25 -22.06 63.58 -10.72
CA LEU A 25 -22.96 62.95 -9.77
C LEU A 25 -22.36 63.06 -8.37
N GLU A 26 -22.84 64.03 -7.59
CA GLU A 26 -22.60 64.08 -6.14
C GLU A 26 -23.51 63.06 -5.46
N LEU A 27 -23.04 61.81 -5.37
CA LEU A 27 -23.72 60.79 -4.56
C LEU A 27 -23.51 61.13 -3.09
N SER A 28 -24.60 61.25 -2.33
CA SER A 28 -24.49 61.47 -0.89
C SER A 28 -23.82 60.26 -0.22
N SER A 29 -23.06 60.51 0.84
CA SER A 29 -22.40 59.46 1.64
C SER A 29 -23.38 58.38 2.11
N ASN A 30 -24.63 58.77 2.37
CA ASN A 30 -25.68 57.87 2.84
C ASN A 30 -26.21 56.98 1.70
N LEU A 31 -26.34 57.50 0.47
CA LEU A 31 -26.72 56.69 -0.69
C LEU A 31 -25.61 55.71 -1.09
N LEU A 32 -24.35 56.11 -0.96
CA LEU A 32 -23.22 55.20 -1.14
C LEU A 32 -23.24 54.08 -0.11
N ALA A 33 -23.52 54.40 1.16
CA ALA A 33 -23.67 53.39 2.21
C ALA A 33 -24.84 52.43 1.92
N ASP A 34 -26.00 52.94 1.48
CA ASP A 34 -27.17 52.11 1.15
C ASP A 34 -26.94 51.21 -0.09
N LEU A 35 -26.23 51.71 -1.12
CA LEU A 35 -25.84 50.92 -2.30
C LEU A 35 -24.77 49.87 -1.96
N ASP A 36 -23.88 50.18 -1.03
CA ASP A 36 -22.84 49.27 -0.58
C ASP A 36 -23.40 48.20 0.37
N SER A 37 -24.37 48.56 1.22
CA SER A 37 -25.08 47.63 2.11
C SER A 37 -26.27 46.93 1.46
N SER A 38 -26.62 47.29 0.23
CA SER A 38 -27.72 46.66 -0.51
C SER A 38 -27.48 45.15 -0.58
N ILE A 39 -28.53 44.40 -0.24
CA ILE A 39 -28.52 42.93 -0.28
C ILE A 39 -28.25 42.40 -1.69
N GLU A 40 -28.68 43.12 -2.72
CA GLU A 40 -28.46 42.77 -4.13
C GLU A 40 -26.98 42.89 -4.52
N SER A 41 -26.33 43.97 -4.08
CA SER A 41 -24.89 44.20 -4.27
C SER A 41 -24.06 43.17 -3.50
N SER A 42 -24.44 42.91 -2.24
CA SER A 42 -23.77 41.94 -1.38
C SER A 42 -23.87 40.51 -1.93
N PHE A 43 -25.04 40.11 -2.43
CA PHE A 43 -25.24 38.79 -3.03
C PHE A 43 -24.41 38.62 -4.31
N ALA A 44 -24.45 39.60 -5.22
CA ALA A 44 -23.67 39.54 -6.46
C ALA A 44 -22.16 39.48 -6.20
N ARG A 45 -21.66 40.23 -5.20
CA ARG A 45 -20.26 40.17 -4.76
C ARG A 45 -19.91 38.80 -4.17
N SER A 46 -20.77 38.22 -3.32
CA SER A 46 -20.56 36.87 -2.76
C SER A 46 -20.45 35.83 -3.87
N GLN A 47 -21.42 35.82 -4.80
CA GLN A 47 -21.43 34.89 -5.92
C GLN A 47 -20.19 35.04 -6.82
N TYR A 48 -19.76 36.26 -7.10
CA TYR A 48 -18.54 36.50 -7.85
C TYR A 48 -17.30 35.94 -7.15
N THR A 49 -17.18 36.16 -5.83
CA THR A 49 -16.06 35.63 -5.05
C THR A 49 -16.07 34.11 -4.97
N GLU A 50 -17.24 33.48 -4.80
CA GLU A 50 -17.38 32.03 -4.79
C GLU A 50 -16.94 31.41 -6.12
N GLN A 51 -17.39 31.98 -7.24
CA GLN A 51 -16.97 31.52 -8.57
C GLN A 51 -15.47 31.71 -8.80
N TYR A 52 -14.89 32.81 -8.30
CA TYR A 52 -13.45 33.03 -8.38
C TYR A 52 -12.66 31.99 -7.57
N ILE A 53 -13.10 31.71 -6.33
CA ILE A 53 -12.50 30.68 -5.47
C ILE A 53 -12.61 29.30 -6.14
N GLN A 54 -13.78 28.94 -6.68
CA GLN A 54 -13.99 27.69 -7.39
C GLN A 54 -13.00 27.53 -8.56
N LYS A 55 -12.79 28.59 -9.37
CA LYS A 55 -11.81 28.58 -10.47
C LYS A 55 -10.38 28.33 -9.99
N LEU A 56 -9.97 28.97 -8.90
CA LEU A 56 -8.62 28.76 -8.35
C LEU A 56 -8.44 27.34 -7.83
N VAL A 57 -9.45 26.80 -7.14
CA VAL A 57 -9.41 25.44 -6.61
C VAL A 57 -9.39 24.41 -7.74
N THR A 58 -10.20 24.59 -8.78
CA THR A 58 -10.21 23.66 -9.92
C THR A 58 -8.90 23.69 -10.69
N GLU A 59 -8.29 24.87 -10.89
CA GLU A 59 -6.96 24.98 -11.50
C GLU A 59 -5.88 24.28 -10.65
N ALA A 60 -5.89 24.48 -9.34
CA ALA A 60 -4.95 23.82 -8.43
C ALA A 60 -5.10 22.30 -8.44
N LEU A 61 -6.34 21.79 -8.39
CA LEU A 61 -6.63 20.36 -8.45
C LEU A 61 -6.24 19.76 -9.81
N ALA A 62 -6.45 20.47 -10.92
CA ALA A 62 -6.05 20.00 -12.24
C ALA A 62 -4.53 19.82 -12.35
N LYS A 63 -3.74 20.76 -11.81
CA LYS A 63 -2.27 20.65 -11.75
C LYS A 63 -1.85 19.43 -10.93
N GLN A 64 -2.41 19.27 -9.73
CA GLN A 64 -2.09 18.14 -8.87
C GLN A 64 -2.48 16.80 -9.49
N HIS A 65 -3.62 16.73 -10.19
CA HIS A 65 -4.04 15.53 -10.89
C HIS A 65 -3.10 15.17 -12.03
N ALA A 66 -2.63 16.15 -12.81
CA ALA A 66 -1.65 15.91 -13.87
C ALA A 66 -0.33 15.33 -13.30
N ASP A 67 0.16 15.87 -12.19
CA ASP A 67 1.38 15.38 -11.52
C ASP A 67 1.20 13.96 -10.97
N VAL A 68 0.06 13.68 -10.33
CA VAL A 68 -0.26 12.34 -9.82
C VAL A 68 -0.41 11.33 -10.96
N VAL A 69 -1.05 11.69 -12.07
CA VAL A 69 -1.16 10.81 -13.24
C VAL A 69 0.21 10.57 -13.88
N ALA A 70 1.05 11.60 -14.00
CA ALA A 70 2.40 11.43 -14.56
C ALA A 70 3.27 10.54 -13.67
N THR A 71 3.23 10.75 -12.35
CA THR A 71 3.98 9.91 -11.39
C THR A 71 3.43 8.49 -11.33
N PHE A 72 2.10 8.30 -11.33
CA PHE A 72 1.48 6.99 -11.34
C PHE A 72 1.80 6.21 -12.62
N THR A 73 1.69 6.83 -13.79
CA THR A 73 2.02 6.17 -15.06
C THR A 73 3.51 5.82 -15.15
N ALA A 74 4.40 6.68 -14.66
CA ALA A 74 5.82 6.38 -14.55
C ALA A 74 6.08 5.19 -13.61
N LYS A 75 5.45 5.16 -12.42
CA LYS A 75 5.57 4.03 -11.48
C LYS A 75 4.95 2.75 -12.00
N GLN A 76 3.82 2.82 -12.69
CA GLN A 76 3.22 1.67 -13.33
C GLN A 76 4.15 1.10 -14.41
N ALA A 77 4.76 1.95 -15.24
CA ALA A 77 5.74 1.51 -16.23
C ALA A 77 7.00 0.91 -15.58
N GLU A 78 7.49 1.47 -14.45
CA GLU A 78 8.57 0.87 -13.67
C GLU A 78 8.20 -0.51 -13.13
N ILE A 79 6.97 -0.68 -12.61
CA ILE A 79 6.45 -1.96 -12.11
C ILE A 79 6.31 -2.97 -13.24
N ASP A 80 5.72 -2.59 -14.37
CA ASP A 80 5.55 -3.47 -15.53
C ASP A 80 6.90 -3.88 -16.13
N ALA A 81 7.88 -2.97 -16.16
CA ALA A 81 9.25 -3.27 -16.54
C ALA A 81 9.93 -4.22 -15.55
N ALA A 82 9.76 -4.02 -14.24
CA ALA A 82 10.30 -4.90 -13.21
C ALA A 82 9.68 -6.31 -13.28
N LEU A 83 8.37 -6.41 -13.48
CA LEU A 83 7.66 -7.68 -13.70
C LEU A 83 8.10 -8.40 -14.99
N SER A 84 8.50 -7.64 -16.01
CA SER A 84 9.02 -8.22 -17.27
C SER A 84 10.46 -8.71 -17.15
N GLN A 85 11.26 -8.11 -16.24
CA GLN A 85 12.63 -8.53 -15.94
C GLN A 85 12.69 -9.72 -14.99
N ASP A 86 11.67 -9.90 -14.14
CA ASP A 86 11.47 -11.13 -13.38
C ASP A 86 10.95 -12.23 -14.32
N LYS A 87 11.82 -12.70 -15.22
CA LYS A 87 11.68 -13.94 -15.99
C LYS A 87 11.77 -15.18 -15.09
N GLN A 88 11.41 -15.09 -13.82
CA GLN A 88 10.83 -16.24 -13.16
C GLN A 88 9.49 -16.44 -13.86
N LEU A 89 9.44 -17.47 -14.71
CA LEU A 89 8.24 -17.90 -15.42
C LEU A 89 7.05 -17.65 -14.51
N PRO A 90 5.94 -17.07 -15.02
CA PRO A 90 4.74 -16.94 -14.22
C PRO A 90 4.50 -18.31 -13.64
N VAL A 91 4.69 -18.45 -12.32
CA VAL A 91 4.51 -19.70 -11.61
C VAL A 91 3.01 -19.90 -11.63
N THR A 92 2.56 -20.40 -12.77
CA THR A 92 1.15 -20.55 -13.08
C THR A 92 0.65 -21.69 -12.20
N SER A 93 -0.61 -21.59 -11.79
CA SER A 93 -1.31 -22.63 -11.03
C SER A 93 -0.96 -24.09 -11.46
N PRO A 94 -0.85 -24.44 -12.77
CA PRO A 94 -0.45 -25.79 -13.18
C PRO A 94 0.97 -26.18 -12.78
N GLU A 95 1.98 -25.30 -12.89
CA GLU A 95 3.36 -25.64 -12.50
C GLU A 95 3.47 -25.85 -10.98
N VAL A 96 2.71 -25.07 -10.21
CA VAL A 96 2.58 -25.28 -8.76
C VAL A 96 1.90 -26.60 -8.47
N ALA A 97 0.84 -26.95 -9.20
CA ALA A 97 0.11 -28.21 -9.03
C ALA A 97 1.00 -29.43 -9.33
N GLU A 98 1.82 -29.38 -10.39
CA GLU A 98 2.80 -30.42 -10.71
C GLU A 98 3.87 -30.55 -9.64
N LYS A 99 4.44 -29.42 -9.19
CA LYS A 99 5.41 -29.40 -8.07
C LYS A 99 4.78 -29.94 -6.78
N LEU A 100 3.52 -29.61 -6.51
CA LEU A 100 2.77 -30.14 -5.36
C LEU A 100 2.54 -31.65 -5.48
N ALA A 101 2.19 -32.15 -6.66
CA ALA A 101 1.99 -33.56 -6.91
C ALA A 101 3.31 -34.33 -6.73
N ALA A 102 4.41 -33.82 -7.28
CA ALA A 102 5.75 -34.39 -7.11
C ALA A 102 6.20 -34.38 -5.63
N LEU A 103 5.92 -33.30 -4.89
CA LEU A 103 6.21 -33.22 -3.45
C LEU A 103 5.37 -34.23 -2.65
N LYS A 104 4.07 -34.34 -2.92
CA LYS A 104 3.20 -35.34 -2.29
C LYS A 104 3.71 -36.75 -2.56
N GLN A 105 4.10 -37.06 -3.79
CA GLN A 105 4.66 -38.36 -4.14
C GLN A 105 5.97 -38.64 -3.40
N ARG A 106 6.85 -37.64 -3.24
CA ARG A 106 8.08 -37.76 -2.44
C ARG A 106 7.80 -37.97 -0.95
N LEU A 107 6.75 -37.35 -0.41
CA LEU A 107 6.35 -37.55 0.99
C LEU A 107 5.73 -38.92 1.24
N GLU A 108 4.96 -39.45 0.28
CA GLU A 108 4.41 -40.81 0.34
C GLU A 108 5.47 -41.89 0.09
N ALA A 109 6.43 -41.63 -0.81
CA ALA A 109 7.56 -42.52 -1.08
C ALA A 109 8.63 -42.47 0.02
N ARG A 110 8.61 -41.44 0.88
CA ARG A 110 9.48 -41.40 2.04
C ARG A 110 9.05 -42.54 2.98
N PRO A 111 10.00 -43.36 3.48
CA PRO A 111 9.67 -44.33 4.52
C PRO A 111 9.12 -43.54 5.70
N ARG A 112 7.81 -43.64 5.92
CA ARG A 112 7.19 -43.20 7.17
C ARG A 112 7.93 -43.98 8.24
N VAL A 113 8.54 -43.26 9.20
CA VAL A 113 9.15 -43.87 10.39
C VAL A 113 8.15 -44.92 10.86
N GLN A 114 8.53 -46.19 10.69
CA GLN A 114 7.65 -47.30 10.96
C GLN A 114 7.11 -47.11 12.38
N VAL A 115 5.83 -47.41 12.57
CA VAL A 115 5.18 -47.46 13.87
C VAL A 115 6.19 -48.00 14.87
N LEU A 116 6.57 -47.18 15.86
CA LEU A 116 7.55 -47.54 16.88
C LEU A 116 7.19 -48.93 17.40
N ASP A 117 8.05 -49.92 17.14
CA ASP A 117 7.78 -51.30 17.53
C ASP A 117 7.49 -51.34 19.05
N ASP A 118 6.56 -52.18 19.50
CA ASP A 118 6.08 -52.22 20.88
C ASP A 118 7.23 -52.36 21.90
N LYS A 119 8.34 -52.99 21.46
CA LYS A 119 9.58 -53.14 22.23
C LYS A 119 10.30 -51.81 22.48
N SER A 120 10.32 -50.91 21.48
CA SER A 120 10.92 -49.59 21.59
C SER A 120 10.10 -48.66 22.50
N LEU A 121 8.77 -48.78 22.47
CA LEU A 121 7.87 -48.07 23.37
C LEU A 121 8.04 -48.54 24.82
N LYS A 122 8.12 -49.84 25.06
CA LYS A 122 8.40 -50.41 26.40
C LYS A 122 9.78 -50.02 26.92
N ALA A 123 10.80 -50.03 26.06
CA ALA A 123 12.15 -49.60 26.45
C ALA A 123 12.18 -48.10 26.83
N LYS A 124 11.44 -47.25 26.09
CA LYS A 124 11.26 -45.83 26.43
C LYS A 124 10.57 -45.67 27.79
N GLU A 125 9.47 -46.38 28.02
CA GLU A 125 8.75 -46.33 29.30
C GLU A 125 9.61 -46.77 30.47
N ASN A 126 10.42 -47.82 30.31
CA ASN A 126 11.30 -48.30 31.36
C ASN A 126 12.43 -47.30 31.66
N LEU A 127 12.96 -46.64 30.62
CA LEU A 127 13.95 -45.58 30.80
C LEU A 127 13.37 -44.39 31.56
N VAL A 128 12.16 -43.94 31.18
CA VAL A 128 11.46 -42.85 31.87
C VAL A 128 11.18 -43.23 33.32
N LYS A 129 10.65 -44.43 33.59
CA LYS A 129 10.42 -44.92 34.96
C LYS A 129 11.70 -44.95 35.80
N CYS A 130 12.82 -45.41 35.23
CA CYS A 130 14.09 -45.43 35.94
C CYS A 130 14.59 -44.01 36.27
N LEU A 131 14.48 -43.09 35.31
CA LEU A 131 14.88 -41.69 35.49
C LEU A 131 14.00 -40.94 36.49
N ASP A 132 12.70 -41.28 36.55
CA ASP A 132 11.78 -40.72 37.55
C ASP A 132 12.10 -41.24 38.96
N ILE A 133 12.39 -42.53 39.11
CA ILE A 133 12.76 -43.15 40.40
C ILE A 133 14.13 -42.63 40.91
N HIS A 134 15.06 -42.38 40.00
CA HIS A 134 16.43 -41.93 40.31
C HIS A 134 16.69 -40.50 39.82
N ALA A 135 15.70 -39.61 40.03
CA ALA A 135 15.75 -38.22 39.61
C ALA A 135 17.09 -37.56 40.00
N GLY A 136 17.79 -36.99 39.02
CA GLY A 136 19.08 -36.32 39.20
C GLY A 136 20.31 -37.25 39.23
N GLN A 137 20.16 -38.56 39.07
CA GLN A 137 21.28 -39.53 39.05
C GLN A 137 21.26 -40.41 37.79
N PRO A 138 21.64 -39.87 36.62
CA PRO A 138 21.58 -40.60 35.34
C PRO A 138 22.47 -41.86 35.31
N MET A 139 23.53 -41.91 36.14
CA MET A 139 24.45 -43.05 36.21
C MET A 139 23.78 -44.36 36.66
N ARG A 140 22.65 -44.30 37.38
CA ARG A 140 21.93 -45.49 37.86
C ARG A 140 21.06 -46.16 36.79
N CYS A 141 20.76 -45.45 35.71
CA CYS A 141 19.86 -45.93 34.64
C CYS A 141 20.61 -46.24 33.33
N LEU A 142 21.94 -46.34 33.37
CA LEU A 142 22.77 -46.53 32.17
C LEU A 142 22.45 -47.83 31.42
N THR A 143 22.21 -48.93 32.13
CA THR A 143 21.85 -50.21 31.51
C THR A 143 20.55 -50.12 30.71
N VAL A 144 19.53 -49.46 31.27
CA VAL A 144 18.23 -49.23 30.60
C VAL A 144 18.38 -48.26 29.42
N ALA A 145 19.29 -47.29 29.53
CA ALA A 145 19.59 -46.35 28.45
C ALA A 145 20.32 -47.05 27.28
N GLU A 146 21.24 -47.96 27.56
CA GLU A 146 21.92 -48.79 26.55
C GLU A 146 20.95 -49.73 25.84
N GLU A 147 20.03 -50.34 26.57
CA GLU A 147 18.96 -51.16 25.99
C GLU A 147 18.08 -50.34 25.04
N PHE A 148 17.61 -49.15 25.46
CA PHE A 148 16.84 -48.26 24.61
C PHE A 148 17.64 -47.85 23.36
N LYS A 149 18.91 -47.48 23.53
CA LYS A 149 19.80 -47.14 22.42
C LYS A 149 19.94 -48.30 21.43
N SER A 150 20.11 -49.53 21.90
CA SER A 150 20.19 -50.71 21.03
C SER A 150 18.92 -50.95 20.21
N GLN A 151 17.74 -50.67 20.77
CA GLN A 151 16.46 -50.80 20.06
C GLN A 151 16.27 -49.68 19.03
N VAL A 152 16.70 -48.46 19.35
CA VAL A 152 16.67 -47.32 18.42
C VAL A 152 17.68 -47.50 17.28
N ASP A 153 18.89 -47.96 17.59
CA ASP A 153 19.94 -48.25 16.60
C ASP A 153 19.50 -49.37 15.65
N ARG A 154 18.70 -50.34 16.11
CA ARG A 154 18.08 -51.36 15.23
C ARG A 154 16.99 -50.78 14.33
N LEU A 155 16.19 -49.84 14.82
CA LEU A 155 15.15 -49.19 14.03
C LEU A 155 15.74 -48.22 12.99
N ILE A 156 16.87 -47.59 13.29
CA ILE A 156 17.53 -46.63 12.41
C ILE A 156 18.56 -47.30 11.48
N GLY A 157 19.31 -48.29 11.98
CA GLY A 157 20.34 -49.03 11.23
C GLY A 157 19.81 -50.23 10.42
N GLY A 158 18.50 -50.48 10.45
CA GLY A 158 17.81 -51.42 9.57
C GLY A 158 17.30 -50.81 8.26
N LEU A 159 17.75 -49.59 7.93
CA LEU A 159 17.53 -48.88 6.66
C LEU A 159 18.82 -48.86 5.84
#